data_AF-A0A7D8YRL0-F1
#
_entry.id   AF-A0A7D8YRL0-F1
#
_cell.length_a   1.000
_cell.length_b   1.000
_cell.length_c   1.000
_cell.angle_alpha   90.00
_cell.angle_beta   90.00
_cell.angle_gamma   90.00
#
_symmetry.space_group_name_H-M   'P 1'
#
loop_
_entity.id
_entity.type
_entity.pdbx_description
1 polymer ?
#
loop_
_entity_poly.entity_id
_entity_poly.type
_entity_poly.pdbx_seq_one_letter_code
_entity_poly.pdbx_strand_id
1 'polypeptide(L)' 'MAQQMQMASNLEMDKPQEMKPADDDKFRFYWVRELDNTWSQRNRLTIDSGDIGDVRWYAKDGTFYAVRLPMS' A
#
# COMPACT_ATOMS: atom_id res chain seq x y z
N MET A 1 16.77 4.34 35.26
CA MET A 1 17.37 4.42 33.91
C MET A 1 16.25 4.67 32.92
N ALA A 2 16.14 5.91 32.47
CA ALA A 2 15.19 6.36 31.49
C ALA A 2 15.70 5.98 30.09
N GLN A 3 15.19 4.88 29.54
CA GLN A 3 15.23 4.63 28.11
C GLN A 3 13.81 4.95 27.60
N GLN A 4 13.41 6.23 27.62
CA GLN A 4 13.28 7.02 26.39
C GLN A 4 12.43 6.23 25.38
N MET A 5 11.09 6.29 25.41
CA MET A 5 10.30 7.45 24.93
C MET A 5 10.93 8.18 23.73
N GLN A 6 11.62 7.46 22.84
CA GLN A 6 11.87 7.89 21.46
C GLN A 6 10.77 7.33 20.55
N MET A 7 9.52 7.53 20.96
CA MET A 7 8.39 7.52 20.04
C MET A 7 8.20 8.99 19.66
N ALA A 8 8.23 9.31 18.38
CA ALA A 8 8.05 10.67 17.84
C ALA A 8 9.27 11.62 17.91
N SER A 9 10.31 11.31 17.15
CA SER A 9 11.22 12.36 16.66
C SER A 9 11.83 11.96 15.33
N ASN A 10 11.01 11.93 14.27
CA ASN A 10 11.42 12.11 12.88
C ASN A 10 10.17 12.35 12.03
N LEU A 11 9.77 13.63 11.92
CA LEU A 11 9.41 14.42 10.72
C LEU A 11 8.85 13.74 9.44
N GLU A 12 8.33 12.52 9.50
CA GLU A 12 7.73 11.81 8.36
C GLU A 12 6.27 11.41 8.58
N MET A 13 5.66 11.84 9.70
CA MET A 13 4.22 11.70 9.97
C MET A 13 3.32 12.57 9.06
N ASP A 14 3.91 13.49 8.29
CA ASP A 14 3.17 14.39 7.39
C ASP A 14 3.14 13.90 5.94
N LYS A 15 3.78 12.75 5.65
CA LYS A 15 3.64 12.08 4.35
C LYS A 15 2.58 10.99 4.48
N PRO A 16 1.68 10.82 3.50
CA PRO A 16 0.71 9.74 3.52
C PRO A 16 1.45 8.40 3.62
N GLN A 17 1.41 7.78 4.79
CA GLN A 17 1.92 6.44 5.01
C GLN A 17 0.91 5.44 4.49
N GLU A 18 0.97 5.22 3.17
CA GLU A 18 0.24 4.18 2.47
C GLU A 18 0.87 2.84 2.88
N MET A 19 0.26 2.16 3.87
CA MET A 19 0.70 0.86 4.37
C MET A 19 0.73 -0.16 3.23
N LYS A 20 1.87 -0.28 2.54
CA LYS A 20 2.15 -1.35 1.59
C LYS A 20 2.68 -2.58 2.33
N PRO A 21 2.47 -3.80 1.80
CA PRO A 21 3.07 -5.00 2.36
C PRO A 21 4.59 -4.85 2.49
N ALA A 22 5.16 -5.27 3.62
CA ALA A 22 6.61 -5.34 3.85
C ALA A 22 7.30 -6.45 3.03
N ASP A 23 6.51 -7.36 2.46
CA ASP A 23 6.95 -8.40 1.53
C ASP A 23 7.41 -7.76 0.20
N ASP A 24 8.65 -8.07 -0.21
CA ASP A 24 9.29 -7.56 -1.44
C ASP A 24 9.14 -8.52 -2.63
N ASP A 25 8.40 -9.63 -2.50
CA ASP A 25 8.24 -10.57 -3.60
C ASP A 25 7.41 -9.95 -4.73
N LYS A 26 8.10 -9.59 -5.81
CA LYS A 26 7.55 -8.91 -6.99
C LYS A 26 6.50 -9.75 -7.71
N PHE A 27 6.53 -11.06 -7.52
CA PHE A 27 5.60 -12.01 -8.14
C PHE A 27 4.40 -12.33 -7.24
N ARG A 28 4.38 -11.85 -5.99
CA ARG A 28 3.27 -12.06 -5.08
C ARG A 28 2.01 -11.34 -5.56
N PHE A 29 0.91 -12.07 -5.58
CA PHE A 29 -0.40 -11.55 -5.98
C PHE A 29 -1.14 -10.91 -4.81
N TYR A 30 -1.76 -9.77 -5.10
CA TYR A 30 -2.64 -9.04 -4.19
C TYR A 30 -3.97 -8.76 -4.88
N TRP A 31 -5.02 -8.65 -4.07
CA TRP A 31 -6.31 -8.15 -4.55
C TRP A 31 -6.19 -6.66 -4.88
N VAL A 32 -6.79 -6.27 -6.01
CA VAL A 32 -6.87 -4.90 -6.48
C VAL A 32 -8.33 -4.56 -6.74
N ARG A 33 -8.84 -3.49 -6.11
CA ARG A 33 -10.13 -2.92 -6.44
C ARG A 33 -9.97 -1.97 -7.62
N GLU A 34 -10.62 -2.29 -8.73
CA GLU A 34 -10.61 -1.50 -9.96
C GLU A 34 -11.54 -0.28 -9.85
N LEU A 35 -11.48 0.63 -10.84
CA LEU A 35 -12.27 1.87 -10.85
C LEU A 35 -13.79 1.63 -10.92
N ASP A 36 -14.20 0.51 -11.50
CA ASP A 36 -15.59 0.07 -11.61
C ASP A 36 -16.08 -0.69 -10.37
N ASN A 37 -15.29 -0.70 -9.28
CA ASN A 37 -15.52 -1.48 -8.05
C ASN A 37 -15.47 -3.01 -8.22
N THR A 38 -15.00 -3.51 -9.36
CA THR A 38 -14.66 -4.93 -9.49
C THR A 38 -13.34 -5.26 -8.79
N TRP A 39 -13.09 -6.54 -8.54
CA TRP A 39 -11.86 -7.03 -7.92
C TRP A 39 -11.09 -7.90 -8.88
N SER A 40 -9.79 -7.62 -9.04
CA SER A 40 -8.85 -8.40 -9.82
C SER A 40 -7.65 -8.81 -8.96
N GLN A 41 -6.87 -9.80 -9.38
CA GLN A 41 -5.58 -10.11 -8.76
C GLN A 41 -4.45 -9.66 -9.66
N ARG A 42 -3.47 -8.95 -9.09
CA ARG A 42 -2.27 -8.48 -9.78
C ARG A 42 -1.04 -8.78 -8.94
N ASN A 43 0.07 -9.06 -9.59
CA ASN A 43 1.32 -9.22 -8.88
C ASN A 43 1.89 -7.86 -8.45
N ARG A 44 2.70 -7.87 -7.39
CA ARG A 44 3.26 -6.66 -6.77
C ARG A 44 3.97 -5.75 -7.76
N LEU A 45 4.72 -6.34 -8.71
CA LEU A 45 5.40 -5.57 -9.75
C LEU A 45 4.42 -4.72 -10.58
N THR A 46 3.29 -5.28 -11.01
CA THR A 46 2.29 -4.55 -11.81
C THR A 46 1.56 -3.47 -11.01
N ILE A 47 1.39 -3.69 -9.71
CA ILE A 47 0.76 -2.71 -8.81
C ILE A 47 1.71 -1.53 -8.58
N ASP A 48 2.99 -1.81 -8.34
CA ASP A 48 4.01 -0.78 -8.05
C ASP A 48 4.58 -0.12 -9.32
N SER A 49 4.40 -0.69 -10.52
CA SER A 49 4.97 -0.15 -11.77
C SER A 49 4.23 1.08 -12.31
N GLY A 50 2.99 1.31 -11.88
CA GLY A 50 2.12 2.34 -12.45
C GLY A 50 1.43 1.94 -13.76
N ASP A 51 1.60 0.71 -14.25
CA ASP A 51 0.91 0.23 -15.47
C ASP A 51 -0.62 0.25 -15.33
N ILE A 52 -1.11 0.09 -14.10
CA ILE A 52 -2.53 0.18 -13.76
C ILE A 52 -2.92 1.58 -13.24
N GLY A 53 -2.09 2.60 -13.44
CA GLY A 53 -2.29 3.95 -12.92
C GLY A 53 -2.03 4.05 -11.41
N ASP A 54 -2.45 5.17 -10.82
CA ASP A 54 -2.27 5.43 -9.40
C ASP A 54 -3.06 4.44 -8.54
N VAL A 55 -2.39 3.91 -7.53
CA VAL A 55 -2.94 2.95 -6.59
C VAL A 55 -2.62 3.37 -5.16
N ARG A 56 -3.54 3.06 -4.25
CA ARG A 56 -3.31 3.16 -2.81
C ARG A 56 -3.41 1.81 -2.14
N TRP A 57 -2.45 1.51 -1.29
CA TRP A 57 -2.46 0.30 -0.47
C TRP A 57 -3.32 0.47 0.78
N TYR A 58 -4.04 -0.60 1.13
CA TYR A 58 -4.85 -0.72 2.33
C TYR A 58 -4.53 -2.03 3.04
N ALA A 59 -4.76 -2.05 4.34
CA ALA A 59 -4.69 -3.26 5.16
C ALA A 59 -5.98 -3.41 5.95
N LYS A 60 -6.57 -4.60 5.91
CA LYS A 60 -7.74 -4.96 6.71
C LYS A 60 -7.56 -6.37 7.25
N ASP A 61 -7.68 -6.53 8.58
CA ASP A 61 -7.56 -7.83 9.27
C ASP A 61 -6.28 -8.61 8.89
N GLY A 62 -5.14 -7.89 8.78
CA GLY A 62 -3.85 -8.47 8.38
C GLY A 62 -3.72 -8.80 6.89
N THR A 63 -4.75 -8.56 6.08
CA THR A 63 -4.72 -8.74 4.63
C THR A 63 -4.48 -7.41 3.92
N PHE A 64 -3.48 -7.37 3.04
CA PHE A 64 -3.21 -6.21 2.20
C PHE A 64 -3.92 -6.32 0.86
N TYR A 65 -4.40 -5.18 0.37
CA TYR A 65 -4.98 -5.03 -0.97
C TYR A 65 -4.72 -3.63 -1.51
N ALA A 66 -4.77 -3.47 -2.84
CA ALA A 66 -4.64 -2.19 -3.50
C ALA A 66 -5.99 -1.68 -4.01
N VAL A 67 -6.14 -0.38 -4.15
CA VAL A 67 -7.31 0.25 -4.76
C VAL A 67 -6.81 1.25 -5.80
N ARG A 68 -7.28 1.12 -7.03
CA ARG A 68 -6.99 2.09 -8.09
C ARG A 68 -7.67 3.41 -7.80
N LEU A 69 -6.95 4.50 -8.03
CA LEU A 69 -7.43 5.86 -7.86
C LEU A 69 -7.87 6.41 -9.22
N PRO A 70 -9.02 7.11 -9.31
CA PRO A 70 -9.37 7.83 -10.52
C PRO A 70 -8.35 8.96 -10.75
N MET A 71 -7.96 9.16 -12.01
CA MET A 71 -7.17 10.33 -12.38
C MET A 71 -7.98 11.59 -12.03
N SER A 72 -7.39 12.49 -11.23
CA SER A 72 -7.96 13.82 -10.94
C SER A 72 -7.67 14.81 -12.06
#